data_AF-A0A3D5AG96-F1
#
_entry.id   AF-A0A3D5AG96-F1
#
_cell.length_a   1.000
_cell.length_b   1.000
_cell.length_c   1.000
_cell.angle_alpha   90.00
_cell.angle_beta   90.00
_cell.angle_gamma   90.00
#
_symmetry.space_group_name_H-M   'P 1'
#
loop_
_entity.id
_entity.type
_entity.pdbx_description
1 polymer ?
#
loop_
_entity_poly.entity_id
_entity_poly.type
_entity_poly.pdbx_seq_one_letter_code
_entity_poly.pdbx_strand_id
1 'polypeptide(L)'
;EDPKKLFDAWQNKLESFTALKNDLKELVPQLRSIAKIVADRPVVTYYDGLSGVRIILQDVLDQVALQADKEYYAYSSAAVRKYLYAAYPDFTEQRIAQKIKVKVLAIGAGGEVAQLSERKWLSKDESSPTYTLIYAGRLAMISTVEAGMPVGLIIQNQGIYETQKLLFESLWTRI
;
A
#
# COMPACT_ATOMS: atom_id res chain seq x y z
N GLU A 1 -9.17 -57.77 29.71
CA GLU A 1 -10.20 -57.20 28.81
C GLU A 1 -10.33 -58.08 27.59
N ASP A 2 -11.52 -58.17 26.99
CA ASP A 2 -11.77 -59.00 25.79
C ASP A 2 -11.12 -58.36 24.56
N PRO A 3 -10.19 -59.04 23.85
CA PRO A 3 -9.52 -58.52 22.66
C PRO A 3 -10.47 -58.01 21.56
N LYS A 4 -11.70 -58.52 21.49
CA LYS A 4 -12.72 -58.01 20.56
C LYS A 4 -13.09 -56.55 20.82
N LYS A 5 -13.16 -56.13 22.09
CA LYS A 5 -13.48 -54.74 22.45
C LYS A 5 -12.40 -53.75 22.01
N LEU A 6 -11.14 -54.20 21.96
CA LEU A 6 -10.02 -53.40 21.43
C LEU A 6 -10.15 -53.22 19.91
N PHE A 7 -10.62 -54.25 19.20
CA PHE A 7 -10.84 -54.18 17.76
C PHE A 7 -12.00 -53.25 17.40
N ASP A 8 -13.12 -53.35 18.13
CA ASP A 8 -14.28 -52.48 17.96
C ASP A 8 -13.93 -51.02 18.28
N ALA A 9 -13.15 -50.78 19.35
CA ALA A 9 -12.68 -49.44 19.70
C ALA A 9 -11.74 -48.84 18.64
N TRP A 10 -10.85 -49.66 18.05
CA TRP A 10 -9.99 -49.25 16.95
C TRP A 10 -10.81 -48.91 15.70
N GLN A 11 -11.78 -49.74 15.34
CA GLN A 11 -12.64 -49.55 14.17
C GLN A 11 -13.49 -48.29 14.28
N ASN A 12 -14.13 -48.05 15.43
CA ASN A 12 -14.87 -46.81 15.71
C ASN A 12 -13.97 -45.57 15.62
N LYS A 13 -12.70 -45.68 16.02
CA LYS A 13 -11.73 -44.60 15.91
C LYS A 13 -11.34 -44.34 14.46
N LEU A 14 -11.20 -45.38 13.64
CA LEU A 14 -10.92 -45.28 12.21
C LEU A 14 -12.08 -44.61 11.45
N GLU A 15 -13.31 -44.96 11.80
CA GLU A 15 -14.53 -44.37 11.24
C GLU A 15 -14.65 -42.89 11.60
N SER A 16 -14.41 -42.52 12.87
CA SER A 16 -14.43 -41.12 13.29
C SER A 16 -13.30 -40.28 12.65
N PHE A 17 -12.12 -40.85 12.45
CA PHE A 17 -11.04 -40.20 11.67
C PHE A 17 -11.42 -40.00 10.19
N THR A 18 -12.15 -40.95 9.62
CA THR A 18 -12.60 -40.87 8.23
C THR A 18 -13.68 -39.80 8.07
N ALA A 19 -14.62 -39.70 9.01
CA ALA A 19 -15.61 -38.62 9.06
C ALA A 19 -14.93 -37.25 9.17
N LEU A 20 -14.01 -37.09 10.13
CA LEU A 20 -13.27 -35.84 10.32
C LEU A 20 -12.46 -35.43 9.07
N LYS A 21 -11.87 -36.40 8.38
CA LYS A 21 -11.15 -36.17 7.12
C LYS A 21 -12.09 -35.65 6.01
N ASN A 22 -13.31 -36.17 5.94
CA ASN A 22 -14.30 -35.71 4.97
C ASN A 22 -14.81 -34.31 5.31
N ASP A 23 -15.09 -34.04 6.59
CA ASP A 23 -15.47 -32.69 7.06
C ASP A 23 -14.39 -31.66 6.73
N LEU A 24 -13.11 -32.01 6.95
CA LEU A 24 -11.98 -31.15 6.59
C LEU A 24 -11.88 -30.92 5.08
N LYS A 25 -12.18 -31.92 4.24
CA LYS A 25 -12.20 -31.74 2.77
C LYS A 25 -13.27 -30.75 2.32
N GLU A 26 -14.39 -30.65 3.03
CA GLU A 26 -15.46 -29.69 2.71
C GLU A 26 -15.18 -28.30 3.29
N LEU A 27 -14.64 -28.23 4.50
CA LEU A 27 -14.37 -26.97 5.19
C LEU A 27 -13.16 -26.22 4.61
N VAL A 28 -12.09 -26.91 4.21
CA VAL A 28 -10.87 -26.26 3.69
C VAL A 28 -11.14 -25.38 2.46
N PRO A 29 -11.89 -25.82 1.43
CA PRO A 29 -12.30 -24.96 0.31
C PRO A 29 -13.13 -23.74 0.74
N GLN A 30 -14.05 -23.91 1.68
CA GLN A 30 -14.89 -22.82 2.20
C GLN A 30 -14.04 -21.78 2.94
N LEU A 31 -13.12 -22.23 3.80
CA LEU A 31 -12.17 -21.36 4.50
C LEU A 31 -11.25 -20.62 3.52
N ARG A 32 -10.77 -21.28 2.46
CA ARG A 32 -10.00 -20.62 1.38
C ARG A 32 -10.81 -19.57 0.65
N SER A 33 -12.09 -19.83 0.39
CA SER A 33 -13.00 -18.88 -0.25
C SER A 33 -13.21 -17.64 0.61
N ILE A 34 -13.50 -17.82 1.90
CA ILE A 34 -13.66 -16.72 2.87
C ILE A 34 -12.36 -15.91 2.98
N ALA A 35 -11.20 -16.57 3.09
CA ALA A 35 -9.91 -15.90 3.14
C ALA A 35 -9.63 -15.08 1.87
N LYS A 36 -9.99 -15.59 0.68
CA LYS A 36 -9.87 -14.86 -0.59
C LYS A 36 -10.79 -13.64 -0.63
N ILE A 37 -12.04 -13.77 -0.17
CA ILE A 37 -13.01 -12.67 -0.08
C ILE A 37 -12.54 -11.57 0.88
N VAL A 38 -11.87 -11.94 1.98
CA VAL A 38 -11.29 -10.97 2.94
C VAL A 38 -10.02 -10.32 2.38
N ALA A 39 -9.18 -11.08 1.68
CA ALA A 39 -7.98 -10.56 1.02
C ALA A 39 -8.28 -9.60 -0.14
N ASP A 40 -9.41 -9.79 -0.84
CA ASP A 40 -9.81 -8.93 -1.96
C ASP A 40 -10.50 -7.63 -1.51
N ARG A 41 -10.80 -7.44 -0.22
CA ARG A 41 -11.39 -6.17 0.24
C ARG A 41 -10.33 -5.08 0.33
N PRO A 42 -10.50 -3.94 -0.38
CA PRO A 42 -9.58 -2.82 -0.26
C PRO A 42 -9.57 -2.33 1.19
N VAL A 43 -8.38 -2.31 1.79
CA VAL A 43 -8.19 -1.69 3.11
C VAL A 43 -7.89 -0.22 2.89
N VAL A 44 -8.73 0.64 3.46
CA VAL A 44 -8.51 2.09 3.49
C VAL A 44 -8.24 2.50 4.93
N THR A 45 -7.10 3.15 5.15
CA THR A 45 -6.73 3.67 6.47
C THR A 45 -6.59 5.18 6.40
N TYR A 46 -7.26 5.89 7.31
CA TYR A 46 -7.25 7.34 7.41
C TYR A 46 -6.23 7.81 8.45
N TYR A 47 -5.58 8.93 8.18
CA TYR A 47 -4.54 9.51 8.99
C TYR A 47 -4.72 11.03 9.08
N ASP A 48 -4.73 11.56 10.29
CA ASP A 48 -4.96 12.98 10.53
C ASP A 48 -3.69 13.71 10.96
N GLY A 49 -3.56 14.95 10.49
CA GLY A 49 -2.50 15.86 10.89
C GLY A 49 -1.11 15.46 10.42
N LEU A 50 -0.10 16.20 10.91
CA LEU A 50 1.29 15.97 10.52
C LEU A 50 1.83 14.62 11.00
N SER A 51 1.39 14.13 12.17
CA SER A 51 1.73 12.79 12.65
C SER A 51 1.21 11.71 11.69
N GLY A 52 -0.02 11.86 11.22
CA GLY A 52 -0.62 10.99 10.23
C GLY A 52 0.16 10.99 8.90
N VAL A 53 0.49 12.17 8.39
CA VAL A 53 1.34 12.30 7.18
C VAL A 53 2.71 11.65 7.38
N ARG A 54 3.33 11.79 8.56
CA ARG A 54 4.60 11.14 8.87
C ARG A 54 4.49 9.62 8.82
N ILE A 55 3.41 9.04 9.35
CA ILE A 55 3.15 7.59 9.29
C ILE A 55 3.02 7.13 7.83
N ILE A 56 2.29 7.88 6.99
CA ILE A 56 2.17 7.58 5.56
C ILE A 56 3.55 7.57 4.89
N LEU A 57 4.35 8.61 5.12
CA LEU A 57 5.68 8.71 4.53
C LEU A 57 6.62 7.62 5.04
N GLN A 58 6.54 7.24 6.31
CA GLN A 58 7.29 6.11 6.83
C GLN A 58 6.87 4.80 6.15
N ASP A 59 5.57 4.57 5.97
CA ASP A 59 5.06 3.39 5.25
C ASP A 59 5.59 3.32 3.82
N VAL A 60 5.72 4.46 3.12
CA VAL A 60 6.36 4.48 1.80
C VAL A 60 7.79 3.94 1.86
N LEU A 61 8.61 4.41 2.80
CA LEU A 61 9.99 3.95 2.92
C LEU A 61 10.05 2.45 3.22
N ASP A 62 9.30 2.03 4.24
CA ASP A 62 9.33 0.66 4.75
C ASP A 62 8.92 -0.35 3.67
N GLN A 63 7.89 -0.03 2.88
CA GLN A 63 7.34 -0.97 1.91
C GLN A 63 8.10 -0.97 0.59
N VAL A 64 8.59 0.19 0.15
CA VAL A 64 9.38 0.28 -1.08
C VAL A 64 10.77 -0.33 -0.87
N ALA A 65 11.32 -0.25 0.34
CA ALA A 65 12.59 -0.91 0.67
C ALA A 65 12.55 -2.44 0.51
N LEU A 66 11.36 -3.05 0.66
CA LEU A 66 11.12 -4.49 0.46
C LEU A 66 10.98 -4.88 -1.02
N GLN A 67 10.76 -3.91 -1.92
CA GLN A 67 10.62 -4.19 -3.34
C GLN A 67 12.00 -4.34 -4.01
N ALA A 68 12.06 -5.17 -5.05
CA ALA A 68 13.31 -5.43 -5.77
C ALA A 68 13.79 -4.21 -6.57
N ASP A 69 12.87 -3.44 -7.15
CA ASP A 69 13.14 -2.27 -7.97
C ASP A 69 13.39 -0.98 -7.16
N LYS A 70 12.92 -0.97 -5.90
CA LYS A 70 12.98 0.15 -4.95
C LYS A 70 12.57 1.48 -5.59
N GLU A 71 11.45 1.49 -6.30
CA GLU A 71 10.94 2.67 -6.99
C GLU A 71 9.50 2.97 -6.60
N TYR A 72 9.14 4.24 -6.52
CA TYR A 72 7.75 4.68 -6.40
C TYR A 72 7.48 5.92 -7.25
N TYR A 73 6.21 6.26 -7.40
CA TYR A 73 5.75 7.37 -8.23
C TYR A 73 4.99 8.39 -7.40
N ALA A 74 5.07 9.67 -7.78
CA ALA A 74 4.36 10.73 -7.06
C ALA A 74 3.77 11.78 -7.99
N TYR A 75 2.52 12.16 -7.72
CA TYR A 75 1.96 13.43 -8.18
C TYR A 75 2.21 14.48 -7.09
N SER A 76 3.19 15.36 -7.31
CA SER A 76 3.62 16.34 -6.32
C SER A 76 2.88 17.66 -6.49
N SER A 77 1.83 17.87 -5.69
CA SER A 77 1.17 19.18 -5.57
C SER A 77 2.02 20.18 -4.79
N ALA A 78 2.27 21.36 -5.37
CA ALA A 78 2.95 22.47 -4.70
C ALA A 78 2.17 22.98 -3.47
N ALA A 79 0.84 22.97 -3.49
CA ALA A 79 0.01 23.41 -2.36
C ALA A 79 0.11 22.48 -1.15
N VAL A 80 0.35 21.19 -1.38
CA VAL A 80 0.36 20.16 -0.32
C VAL A 80 1.79 19.78 0.11
N ARG A 81 2.78 19.87 -0.78
CA ARG A 81 4.17 19.43 -0.53
C ARG A 81 4.80 19.99 0.76
N LYS A 82 4.47 21.22 1.14
CA LYS A 82 4.94 21.85 2.39
C LYS A 82 4.60 21.04 3.65
N TYR A 83 3.44 20.37 3.66
CA TYR A 83 3.01 19.55 4.80
C TYR A 83 3.81 18.26 4.91
N LEU A 84 4.26 17.68 3.77
CA LEU A 84 5.12 16.51 3.77
C LEU A 84 6.48 16.85 4.38
N TYR A 85 7.08 17.97 3.97
CA TYR A 85 8.36 18.44 4.55
C TYR A 85 8.24 18.79 6.03
N ALA A 86 7.12 19.38 6.45
CA ALA A 86 6.87 19.66 7.87
C ALA A 86 6.67 18.38 8.69
N ALA A 87 5.97 17.37 8.14
CA ALA A 87 5.69 16.12 8.82
C ALA A 87 6.93 15.22 8.94
N TYR A 88 7.79 15.21 7.92
CA TYR A 88 8.97 14.36 7.87
C TYR A 88 10.16 15.05 7.18
N PRO A 89 10.88 15.96 7.89
CA PRO A 89 11.99 16.72 7.32
C PRO A 89 13.08 15.85 6.69
N ASP A 90 13.46 14.76 7.36
CA ASP A 90 14.58 13.90 6.93
C ASP A 90 14.16 12.82 5.92
N PHE A 91 12.91 12.85 5.43
CA PHE A 91 12.38 11.81 4.53
C PHE A 91 13.25 11.62 3.29
N THR A 92 13.70 12.73 2.67
CA THR A 92 14.50 12.67 1.45
C THR A 92 15.85 12.02 1.70
N GLU A 93 16.49 12.34 2.82
CA GLU A 93 17.78 11.77 3.22
C GLU A 93 17.66 10.27 3.48
N GLN A 94 16.63 9.85 4.24
CA GLN A 94 16.39 8.44 4.52
C GLN A 94 16.04 7.65 3.24
N ARG A 95 15.22 8.20 2.36
CA ARG A 95 14.91 7.60 1.05
C ARG A 95 16.19 7.34 0.24
N ILE A 96 17.09 8.32 0.20
CA ILE A 96 18.37 8.20 -0.51
C ILE A 96 19.26 7.15 0.15
N ALA A 97 19.36 7.15 1.50
CA ALA A 97 20.14 6.16 2.24
C ALA A 97 19.65 4.72 1.97
N GLN A 98 18.34 4.52 1.81
CA GLN A 98 17.73 3.24 1.46
C GLN A 98 17.82 2.88 -0.03
N LYS A 99 18.41 3.76 -0.85
CA LYS A 99 18.55 3.66 -2.32
C LYS A 99 17.21 3.57 -3.04
N ILE A 100 16.19 4.23 -2.52
CA ILE A 100 14.85 4.25 -3.10
C ILE A 100 14.78 5.35 -4.16
N LYS A 101 14.37 4.99 -5.38
CA LYS A 101 14.14 5.89 -6.52
C LYS A 101 12.72 6.44 -6.51
N VAL A 102 12.55 7.65 -7.05
CA VAL A 102 11.23 8.25 -7.25
C VAL A 102 11.12 8.94 -8.59
N LYS A 103 9.97 8.76 -9.26
CA LYS A 103 9.56 9.58 -10.41
C LYS A 103 8.42 10.50 -9.99
N VAL A 104 8.57 11.80 -10.25
CA VAL A 104 7.67 12.84 -9.76
C VAL A 104 7.06 13.62 -10.91
N LEU A 105 5.75 13.56 -11.07
CA LEU A 105 4.98 14.49 -11.87
C LEU A 105 4.56 15.66 -10.99
N ALA A 106 5.22 16.80 -11.15
CA ALA A 106 4.96 18.01 -10.37
C ALA A 106 3.77 18.80 -10.95
N ILE A 107 2.89 19.27 -10.06
CA ILE A 107 1.78 20.17 -10.36
C ILE A 107 2.01 21.45 -9.54
N GLY A 108 2.41 22.51 -10.23
CA GLY A 108 2.83 23.80 -9.67
C GLY A 108 4.34 23.96 -9.59
N ALA A 109 4.75 25.22 -9.39
CA ALA A 109 6.16 25.61 -9.40
C ALA A 109 6.98 25.10 -8.19
N GLY A 110 8.30 25.13 -8.36
CA GLY A 110 9.29 24.84 -7.33
C GLY A 110 9.45 23.37 -6.96
N GLY A 111 10.14 23.15 -5.84
CA GLY A 111 10.58 21.85 -5.36
C GLY A 111 11.87 21.39 -6.03
N GLU A 112 12.65 20.62 -5.29
CA GLU A 112 14.01 20.30 -5.66
C GLU A 112 14.11 18.93 -6.33
N VAL A 113 15.08 18.81 -7.24
CA VAL A 113 15.50 17.52 -7.78
C VAL A 113 16.57 16.98 -6.83
N ALA A 114 16.17 16.05 -5.96
CA ALA A 114 17.09 15.36 -5.07
C ALA A 114 17.76 14.18 -5.80
N GLN A 115 18.84 13.64 -5.23
CA GLN A 115 19.47 12.42 -5.75
C GLN A 115 18.44 11.27 -5.82
N LEU A 116 18.55 10.39 -6.82
CA LEU A 116 17.59 9.29 -7.06
C LEU A 116 16.14 9.79 -7.30
N SER A 117 15.96 11.03 -7.71
CA SER A 117 14.66 11.61 -8.06
C SER A 117 14.69 12.07 -9.51
N GLU A 118 13.71 11.64 -10.29
CA GLU A 118 13.42 12.20 -11.61
C GLU A 118 12.15 13.04 -11.50
N ARG A 119 12.13 14.20 -12.15
CA ARG A 119 10.98 15.12 -12.09
C ARG A 119 10.60 15.66 -13.47
N LYS A 120 9.32 15.58 -13.79
CA LYS A 120 8.67 16.25 -14.91
C LYS A 120 7.53 17.12 -14.39
N TRP A 121 7.10 18.11 -15.16
CA TRP A 121 6.01 19.01 -14.77
C TRP A 121 4.78 18.74 -15.64
N LEU A 122 3.64 18.48 -14.99
CA LEU A 122 2.34 18.48 -15.64
C LEU A 122 1.89 19.91 -15.94
N SER A 123 2.06 20.79 -14.96
CA SER A 123 1.83 22.23 -15.09
C SER A 123 2.70 22.97 -14.08
N LYS A 124 3.16 24.18 -14.44
CA LYS A 124 3.87 25.08 -13.52
C LYS A 124 2.95 26.16 -12.95
N ASP A 125 1.84 26.43 -13.64
CA ASP A 125 0.93 27.54 -13.35
C ASP A 125 -0.29 27.09 -12.55
N GLU A 126 -0.64 25.80 -12.64
CA GLU A 126 -1.76 25.21 -11.90
C GLU A 126 -1.29 24.53 -10.60
N SER A 127 -2.24 24.24 -9.72
CA SER A 127 -2.01 23.46 -8.50
C SER A 127 -3.08 22.37 -8.37
N SER A 128 -2.76 21.30 -7.65
CA SER A 128 -3.71 20.25 -7.27
C SER A 128 -4.00 20.34 -5.76
N PRO A 129 -5.24 20.07 -5.31
CA PRO A 129 -5.54 20.02 -3.88
C PRO A 129 -5.00 18.74 -3.19
N THR A 130 -4.36 17.84 -3.93
CA THR A 130 -3.94 16.53 -3.42
C THR A 130 -2.53 16.16 -3.89
N TYR A 131 -1.75 15.63 -2.96
CA TYR A 131 -0.48 14.95 -3.20
C TYR A 131 -0.74 13.44 -3.23
N THR A 132 -0.25 12.75 -4.26
CA THR A 132 -0.49 11.32 -4.43
C THR A 132 0.83 10.57 -4.53
N LEU A 133 0.92 9.42 -3.85
CA LEU A 133 2.05 8.51 -3.82
C LEU A 133 1.56 7.13 -4.26
N ILE A 134 2.21 6.55 -5.26
CA ILE A 134 1.88 5.22 -5.80
C ILE A 134 3.08 4.32 -5.54
N TYR A 135 2.93 3.29 -4.71
CA TYR A 135 4.06 2.50 -4.20
C TYR A 135 3.63 1.10 -3.76
N ALA A 136 4.44 0.08 -4.04
CA ALA A 136 4.36 -1.26 -3.41
C ALA A 136 2.93 -1.86 -3.26
N GLY A 137 2.07 -1.77 -4.28
CA GLY A 137 0.69 -2.30 -4.22
C GLY A 137 -0.32 -1.38 -3.51
N ARG A 138 0.06 -0.13 -3.26
CA ARG A 138 -0.67 0.86 -2.45
C ARG A 138 -0.75 2.22 -3.12
N LEU A 139 -1.76 2.97 -2.72
CA LEU A 139 -1.95 4.35 -3.11
C LEU A 139 -2.13 5.19 -1.84
N ALA A 140 -1.27 6.17 -1.62
CA ALA A 140 -1.51 7.18 -0.59
C ALA A 140 -1.92 8.51 -1.23
N MET A 141 -2.91 9.16 -0.63
CA MET A 141 -3.38 10.49 -1.03
C MET A 141 -3.39 11.38 0.20
N ILE A 142 -2.80 12.56 0.08
CA ILE A 142 -2.71 13.57 1.14
C ILE A 142 -3.32 14.85 0.59
N SER A 143 -4.28 15.42 1.31
CA SER A 143 -4.90 16.70 0.97
C SER A 143 -4.98 17.59 2.21
N THR A 144 -5.53 18.78 2.06
CA THR A 144 -5.76 19.72 3.16
C THR A 144 -7.25 19.94 3.34
N VAL A 145 -7.73 19.90 4.60
CA VAL A 145 -9.09 20.35 4.93
C VAL A 145 -9.11 21.87 5.17
N GLU A 146 -10.31 22.48 5.24
CA GLU A 146 -10.51 23.93 5.40
C GLU A 146 -9.75 24.54 6.60
N ALA A 147 -9.48 23.76 7.65
CA ALA A 147 -8.72 24.19 8.82
C ALA A 147 -7.18 24.21 8.60
N GLY A 148 -6.69 23.97 7.38
CA GLY A 148 -5.26 23.93 7.07
C GLY A 148 -4.52 22.71 7.62
N MET A 149 -5.24 21.76 8.21
CA MET A 149 -4.70 20.48 8.68
C MET A 149 -4.62 19.49 7.52
N PRO A 150 -3.47 18.81 7.31
CA PRO A 150 -3.38 17.78 6.31
C PRO A 150 -4.15 16.54 6.78
N VAL A 151 -4.83 15.90 5.84
CA VAL A 151 -5.45 14.58 6.02
C VAL A 151 -4.90 13.66 4.95
N GLY A 152 -4.66 12.42 5.33
CA GLY A 152 -4.10 11.42 4.44
C GLY A 152 -4.86 10.11 4.51
N LEU A 153 -4.79 9.34 3.43
CA LEU A 153 -5.32 7.99 3.39
C LEU A 153 -4.37 7.08 2.63
N ILE A 154 -4.30 5.81 3.04
CA ILE A 154 -3.63 4.73 2.32
C ILE A 154 -4.71 3.75 1.86
N ILE A 155 -4.70 3.43 0.57
CA ILE A 155 -5.53 2.39 -0.04
C ILE A 155 -4.62 1.22 -0.40
N GLN A 156 -4.90 0.06 0.19
CA GLN A 156 -4.22 -1.20 -0.14
C GLN A 156 -5.13 -2.00 -1.05
N ASN A 157 -4.86 -1.94 -2.35
CA ASN A 157 -5.62 -2.66 -3.37
C ASN A 157 -4.80 -2.75 -4.65
N GLN A 158 -4.52 -3.97 -5.12
CA GLN A 158 -3.67 -4.19 -6.28
C GLN A 158 -4.26 -3.57 -7.55
N GLY A 159 -5.57 -3.71 -7.78
CA GLY A 159 -6.23 -3.17 -8.98
C GLY A 159 -6.15 -1.64 -9.06
N ILE A 160 -6.35 -0.96 -7.93
CA ILE A 160 -6.20 0.51 -7.83
C ILE A 160 -4.74 0.91 -8.08
N TYR A 161 -3.79 0.23 -7.43
CA TYR A 161 -2.37 0.50 -7.60
C TYR A 161 -1.91 0.36 -9.07
N GLU A 162 -2.22 -0.76 -9.71
CA GLU A 162 -1.83 -1.01 -11.10
C GLU A 162 -2.44 0.00 -12.06
N THR A 163 -3.72 0.34 -11.86
CA THR A 163 -4.40 1.34 -12.68
C THR A 163 -3.74 2.71 -12.54
N GLN A 164 -3.46 3.15 -11.30
CA GLN A 164 -2.84 4.46 -11.07
C GLN A 164 -1.40 4.50 -11.59
N LYS A 165 -0.65 3.41 -11.44
CA LYS A 165 0.69 3.27 -12.01
C LYS A 165 0.66 3.37 -13.54
N LEU A 166 -0.25 2.64 -14.20
CA LEU A 166 -0.41 2.70 -15.66
C LEU A 166 -0.74 4.11 -16.15
N LEU A 167 -1.62 4.83 -15.45
CA LEU A 167 -1.93 6.23 -15.78
C LEU A 167 -0.71 7.13 -15.61
N PHE A 168 0.04 6.98 -14.51
CA PHE A 168 1.27 7.72 -14.26
C PHE A 168 2.30 7.48 -15.36
N GLU A 169 2.58 6.22 -15.70
CA GLU A 169 3.59 5.85 -16.71
C GLU A 169 3.19 6.33 -18.12
N SER A 170 1.89 6.25 -18.45
CA SER A 170 1.36 6.78 -19.71
C SER A 170 1.56 8.30 -19.82
N LEU A 171 1.32 9.05 -18.74
CA LEU A 171 1.61 10.49 -18.71
C LEU A 171 3.12 10.77 -18.75
N TRP A 172 3.90 10.00 -17.98
CA TRP A 172 5.35 10.15 -17.87
C TRP A 172 6.07 9.98 -19.21
N THR A 173 5.57 9.10 -20.08
CA THR A 173 6.17 8.86 -21.41
C THR A 173 5.82 9.94 -22.44
N ARG A 174 4.74 10.68 -22.23
CA ARG A 174 4.25 11.71 -23.16
C ARG A 174 4.80 13.11 -22.89
N ILE A 175 5.19 13.38 -21.65
CA ILE A 175 5.78 14.65 -21.18
C ILE A 175 7.30 14.55 -21.27
#